data_AF-A0A954UNJ2-F1
#
_entry.id   AF-A0A954UNJ2-F1
#
_cell.length_a   1.000
_cell.length_b   1.000
_cell.length_c   1.000
_cell.angle_alpha   90.00
_cell.angle_beta   90.00
_cell.angle_gamma   90.00
#
_symmetry.space_group_name_H-M   'P 1'
#
loop_
_entity.id
_entity.type
_entity.pdbx_description
1 polymer ?
#
loop_
_entity_poly.entity_id
_entity_poly.type
_entity_poly.pdbx_seq_one_letter_code
_entity_poly.pdbx_strand_id
1 'polypeptide(L)'
;FAMMVCAARGVAQESHSAATPPAVDEEVPDIAPAVSTQTGLLLEPPLTLPELTRERFIELVSTVGKERIGRPWTSPVTKLPAHQRTAVQGLTHEEVQAYMVQAKQLFDEGRAVPVSDVGLISTQEDVIRQPMLNHIAGFENEVARVYLLVQKTAADRAWSYYSIVQDMTLNPPLDYFGQIHADHVRFEAQSCSKCHSSGPLAIHPNRADLVLDAKLAAALNQHIASQPRSRMYFPDYDPPPPLGELLKLDFCASCHADDGDRGPLYQVHAHPIRVMVDFGFMPPDRRLDADEVAELKAWLERK
;
A
#
# COMPACT_ATOMS: atom_id res chain seq x y z
N PHE A 1 -9.74 -15.08 -22.84
CA PHE A 1 -10.00 -16.30 -23.66
C PHE A 1 -10.99 -17.19 -22.91
N ALA A 2 -11.75 -18.07 -23.58
CA ALA A 2 -12.93 -18.71 -22.98
C ALA A 2 -12.73 -20.18 -22.57
N MET A 3 -13.13 -20.52 -21.34
CA MET A 3 -13.86 -21.73 -20.92
C MET A 3 -14.68 -21.33 -19.68
N MET A 4 -16.01 -21.24 -19.67
CA MET A 4 -17.10 -22.16 -20.06
C MET A 4 -17.47 -23.19 -18.98
N VAL A 5 -18.51 -22.86 -18.19
CA VAL A 5 -19.47 -23.82 -17.63
C VAL A 5 -20.88 -23.24 -17.83
N CYS A 6 -21.78 -24.02 -18.44
CA CYS A 6 -23.24 -23.79 -18.50
C CYS A 6 -23.93 -24.83 -17.59
N ALA A 7 -25.19 -24.75 -17.14
CA ALA A 7 -26.36 -23.89 -17.38
C ALA A 7 -27.24 -23.85 -16.07
N ALA A 8 -28.47 -23.34 -15.95
CA ALA A 8 -29.47 -22.85 -16.91
C ALA A 8 -30.47 -21.83 -16.28
N ARG A 9 -31.59 -21.58 -16.98
CA ARG A 9 -32.81 -20.82 -16.60
C ARG A 9 -33.61 -21.54 -15.49
N GLY A 10 -34.43 -20.92 -14.63
CA GLY A 10 -34.81 -19.50 -14.46
C GLY A 10 -36.30 -19.34 -14.08
N VAL A 11 -36.61 -18.72 -12.92
CA VAL A 11 -37.97 -18.29 -12.46
C VAL A 11 -37.82 -16.98 -11.67
N ALA A 12 -38.84 -16.11 -11.66
CA ALA A 12 -38.82 -14.78 -11.04
C ALA A 12 -39.50 -14.73 -9.65
N GLN A 13 -39.28 -13.60 -8.93
CA GLN A 13 -39.94 -13.18 -7.67
C GLN A 13 -39.56 -14.02 -6.42
N GLU A 14 -39.14 -13.49 -5.27
CA GLU A 14 -39.53 -12.27 -4.54
C GLU A 14 -38.39 -11.67 -3.69
N SER A 15 -38.62 -10.47 -3.13
CA SER A 15 -37.69 -9.72 -2.29
C SER A 15 -37.64 -10.23 -0.84
N HIS A 16 -36.49 -10.71 -0.39
CA HIS A 16 -36.14 -10.71 1.04
C HIS A 16 -34.68 -10.30 1.27
N SER A 17 -34.51 -9.28 2.10
CA SER A 17 -33.23 -8.84 2.66
C SER A 17 -32.69 -9.90 3.62
N ALA A 18 -31.94 -10.87 3.11
CA ALA A 18 -31.10 -11.73 3.93
C ALA A 18 -29.80 -10.98 4.22
N ALA A 19 -29.64 -10.50 5.45
CA ALA A 19 -28.35 -10.00 5.92
C ALA A 19 -27.32 -11.14 5.86
N THR A 20 -26.27 -10.96 5.06
CA THR A 20 -25.16 -11.91 5.02
C THR A 20 -24.58 -12.02 6.43
N PRO A 21 -24.50 -13.21 7.03
CA PRO A 21 -23.79 -13.36 8.30
C PRO A 21 -22.32 -12.93 8.09
N PRO A 22 -21.66 -12.36 9.11
CA PRO A 22 -20.25 -12.02 8.99
C PRO A 22 -19.48 -13.27 8.57
N ALA A 23 -18.55 -13.11 7.61
CA ALA A 23 -17.66 -14.19 7.22
C ALA A 23 -16.93 -14.69 8.48
N VAL A 24 -16.91 -16.01 8.65
CA VAL A 24 -16.26 -16.67 9.80
C VAL A 24 -14.80 -16.24 9.85
N ASP A 25 -14.29 -16.01 11.05
CA ASP A 25 -12.88 -15.71 11.32
C ASP A 25 -11.96 -16.80 10.76
N GLU A 26 -11.53 -16.66 9.49
CA GLU A 26 -10.23 -17.18 9.08
C GLU A 26 -9.20 -16.35 9.86
N GLU A 27 -8.52 -16.98 10.82
CA GLU A 27 -7.51 -16.31 11.62
C GLU A 27 -6.35 -15.89 10.72
N VAL A 28 -6.39 -14.64 10.26
CA VAL A 28 -5.40 -14.07 9.34
C VAL A 28 -4.03 -14.17 10.02
N PRO A 29 -3.06 -14.91 9.44
CA PRO A 29 -1.77 -15.09 10.07
C PRO A 29 -1.03 -13.74 10.18
N ASP A 30 -0.37 -13.53 11.31
CA ASP A 30 0.44 -12.32 11.53
C ASP A 30 1.47 -12.16 10.39
N ILE A 31 1.67 -10.92 9.94
CA ILE A 31 2.61 -10.62 8.86
C ILE A 31 4.03 -10.94 9.33
N ALA A 32 4.69 -11.85 8.61
CA ALA A 32 6.10 -12.13 8.84
C ALA A 32 6.94 -10.85 8.62
N PRO A 33 7.86 -10.51 9.54
CA PRO A 33 8.75 -9.37 9.35
C PRO A 33 9.65 -9.61 8.14
N ALA A 34 10.01 -8.53 7.46
CA ALA A 34 10.90 -8.64 6.31
C ALA A 34 12.33 -8.97 6.79
N VAL A 35 12.78 -10.20 6.53
CA VAL A 35 14.14 -10.65 6.84
C VAL A 35 14.92 -10.79 5.54
N SER A 36 16.01 -10.03 5.41
CA SER A 36 16.88 -10.12 4.23
C SER A 36 17.40 -11.55 4.06
N THR A 37 17.24 -12.05 2.85
CA THR A 37 17.71 -13.36 2.40
C THR A 37 19.16 -13.32 1.91
N GLN A 38 19.82 -12.16 2.04
CA GLN A 38 21.23 -11.93 1.69
C GLN A 38 21.55 -12.22 0.22
N THR A 39 20.62 -11.93 -0.70
CA THR A 39 20.88 -12.02 -2.14
C THR A 39 22.00 -11.06 -2.57
N GLY A 40 22.21 -9.97 -1.82
CA GLY A 40 23.10 -8.88 -2.19
C GLY A 40 22.53 -8.00 -3.31
N LEU A 41 21.21 -7.95 -3.46
CA LEU A 41 20.51 -7.01 -4.35
C LEU A 41 20.36 -5.61 -3.72
N LEU A 42 20.31 -5.53 -2.39
CA LEU A 42 20.31 -4.25 -1.68
C LEU A 42 21.65 -3.52 -1.91
N LEU A 43 21.57 -2.21 -2.13
CA LEU A 43 22.75 -1.35 -2.28
C LEU A 43 23.49 -1.12 -0.96
N GLU A 44 22.82 -1.36 0.17
CA GLU A 44 23.29 -1.18 1.54
C GLU A 44 22.69 -2.27 2.44
N PRO A 45 23.31 -2.63 3.58
CA PRO A 45 22.73 -3.59 4.52
C PRO A 45 21.36 -3.16 5.08
N PRO A 46 20.46 -4.11 5.42
CA PRO A 46 19.20 -3.81 6.09
C PRO A 46 19.37 -3.04 7.42
N LEU A 47 18.41 -2.19 7.73
CA LEU A 47 18.32 -1.54 9.04
C LEU A 47 17.92 -2.55 10.12
N THR A 48 18.87 -2.94 10.97
CA THR A 48 18.66 -3.88 12.09
C THR A 48 17.97 -3.23 13.30
N LEU A 49 18.05 -1.91 13.44
CA LEU A 49 17.40 -1.09 14.48
C LEU A 49 17.60 -1.55 15.95
N PRO A 50 18.74 -2.11 16.39
CA PRO A 50 18.86 -2.72 17.72
C PRO A 50 18.60 -1.75 18.88
N GLU A 51 18.94 -0.46 18.70
CA GLU A 51 18.71 0.60 19.69
C GLU A 51 17.23 1.03 19.83
N LEU A 52 16.37 0.66 18.87
CA LEU A 52 14.94 0.96 18.93
C LEU A 52 14.21 -0.16 19.68
N THR A 53 14.06 0.00 21.00
CA THR A 53 13.26 -0.89 21.84
C THR A 53 11.77 -0.68 21.59
N ARG A 54 10.93 -1.66 21.98
CA ARG A 54 9.47 -1.56 21.85
C ARG A 54 8.90 -0.39 22.67
N GLU A 55 9.46 -0.09 23.84
CA GLU A 55 9.07 1.04 24.69
C GLU A 55 9.38 2.38 24.00
N ARG A 56 10.59 2.51 23.43
CA ARG A 56 10.99 3.71 22.70
C ARG A 56 10.18 3.90 21.41
N PHE A 57 9.86 2.82 20.72
CA PHE A 57 8.93 2.83 19.60
C PHE A 57 7.55 3.33 20.01
N ILE A 58 6.93 2.73 21.05
CA ILE A 58 5.63 3.15 21.59
C ILE A 58 5.64 4.63 21.97
N GLU A 59 6.68 5.12 22.63
CA GLU A 59 6.86 6.53 22.98
C GLU A 59 6.85 7.43 21.73
N LEU A 60 7.65 7.07 20.71
CA LEU A 60 7.81 7.85 19.48
C LEU A 60 6.53 7.88 18.64
N VAL A 61 5.84 6.76 18.44
CA VAL A 61 4.58 6.73 17.68
C VAL A 61 3.42 7.35 18.46
N SER A 62 3.44 7.29 19.80
CA SER A 62 2.49 8.03 20.64
C SER A 62 2.53 9.54 20.45
N THR A 63 3.61 10.11 19.89
CA THR A 63 3.71 11.56 19.63
C THR A 63 2.75 12.06 18.56
N VAL A 64 2.06 11.19 17.82
CA VAL A 64 0.98 11.59 16.91
C VAL A 64 -0.32 11.97 17.65
N GLY A 65 -0.46 11.51 18.90
CA GLY A 65 -1.69 11.56 19.70
C GLY A 65 -2.07 10.16 20.18
N LYS A 66 -2.03 9.91 21.50
CA LYS A 66 -2.32 8.58 22.09
C LYS A 66 -3.77 8.17 21.88
N GLU A 67 -4.67 9.15 21.80
CA GLU A 67 -6.10 9.00 21.52
C GLU A 67 -6.38 8.46 20.10
N ARG A 68 -5.39 8.51 19.20
CA ARG A 68 -5.51 8.16 17.77
C ARG A 68 -5.06 6.73 17.47
N ILE A 69 -4.37 6.06 18.40
CA ILE A 69 -3.70 4.78 18.19
C ILE A 69 -4.11 3.74 19.24
N GLY A 70 -3.92 2.45 18.94
CA GLY A 70 -4.23 1.37 19.88
C GLY A 70 -5.71 1.25 20.26
N ARG A 71 -6.61 1.70 19.37
CA ARG A 71 -8.06 1.66 19.59
C ARG A 71 -8.61 0.24 19.32
N PRO A 72 -9.60 -0.23 20.09
CA PRO A 72 -10.34 -1.46 19.76
C PRO A 72 -11.01 -1.32 18.37
N TRP A 73 -11.01 -2.41 17.60
CA TRP A 73 -11.51 -2.41 16.23
C TRP A 73 -12.30 -3.69 15.92
N THR A 74 -13.19 -3.58 14.93
CA THR A 74 -13.98 -4.69 14.35
C THR A 74 -13.87 -4.74 12.83
N SER A 75 -13.19 -3.76 12.23
CA SER A 75 -12.84 -3.66 10.81
C SER A 75 -11.48 -2.96 10.70
N PRO A 76 -10.56 -3.40 9.82
CA PRO A 76 -9.32 -2.69 9.54
C PRO A 76 -9.54 -1.40 8.72
N VAL A 77 -10.74 -1.21 8.17
CA VAL A 77 -11.12 -0.07 7.33
C VAL A 77 -12.27 0.71 7.98
N THR A 78 -12.13 2.03 8.04
CA THR A 78 -13.11 2.96 8.61
C THR A 78 -14.13 3.37 7.56
N LYS A 79 -15.43 3.20 7.81
CA LYS A 79 -16.46 3.62 6.85
C LYS A 79 -16.53 5.14 6.75
N LEU A 80 -16.44 5.64 5.52
CA LEU A 80 -16.73 7.02 5.15
C LEU A 80 -18.25 7.21 4.98
N PRO A 81 -18.76 8.46 5.03
CA PRO A 81 -20.12 8.76 4.61
C PRO A 81 -20.35 8.38 3.13
N ALA A 82 -21.60 8.09 2.78
CA ALA A 82 -21.99 7.93 1.38
C ALA A 82 -21.67 9.19 0.57
N HIS A 83 -21.29 9.01 -0.69
CA HIS A 83 -20.96 10.11 -1.59
C HIS A 83 -22.22 10.90 -1.98
N GLN A 84 -22.08 12.22 -2.14
CA GLN A 84 -23.24 13.10 -2.32
C GLN A 84 -23.81 13.05 -3.74
N ARG A 85 -22.96 12.89 -4.76
CA ARG A 85 -23.35 12.80 -6.16
C ARG A 85 -23.88 11.40 -6.47
N THR A 86 -24.99 11.31 -7.20
CA THR A 86 -25.53 10.04 -7.68
C THR A 86 -24.96 9.69 -9.05
N ALA A 87 -24.89 8.40 -9.37
CA ALA A 87 -24.37 7.89 -10.65
C ALA A 87 -22.99 8.46 -11.03
N VAL A 88 -22.06 8.48 -10.07
CA VAL A 88 -20.68 8.94 -10.26
C VAL A 88 -19.97 8.06 -11.27
N GLN A 89 -19.29 8.70 -12.22
CA GLN A 89 -18.39 8.09 -13.19
C GLN A 89 -17.19 9.03 -13.33
N GLY A 90 -16.11 8.73 -12.61
CA GLY A 90 -15.00 9.66 -12.40
C GLY A 90 -15.26 10.63 -11.24
N LEU A 91 -14.34 10.66 -10.28
CA LEU A 91 -14.21 11.71 -9.26
C LEU A 91 -13.46 12.92 -9.84
N THR A 92 -13.88 14.12 -9.43
CA THR A 92 -13.19 15.38 -9.69
C THR A 92 -12.03 15.58 -8.71
N HIS A 93 -11.06 16.43 -9.06
CA HIS A 93 -9.95 16.76 -8.16
C HIS A 93 -10.41 17.35 -6.82
N GLU A 94 -11.50 18.12 -6.81
CA GLU A 94 -12.07 18.67 -5.57
C GLU A 94 -12.66 17.56 -4.68
N GLU A 95 -13.43 16.62 -5.26
CA GLU A 95 -13.95 15.45 -4.52
C GLU A 95 -12.80 14.57 -3.98
N VAL A 96 -11.74 14.36 -4.76
CA VAL A 96 -10.53 13.64 -4.34
C VAL A 96 -9.82 14.35 -3.19
N GLN A 97 -9.58 15.66 -3.29
CA GLN A 97 -8.97 16.44 -2.21
C GLN A 97 -9.83 16.44 -0.94
N ALA A 98 -11.16 16.52 -1.09
CA ALA A 98 -12.10 16.41 0.02
C ALA A 98 -12.00 15.05 0.72
N TYR A 99 -11.79 13.94 -0.01
CA TYR A 99 -11.53 12.63 0.57
C TYR A 99 -10.21 12.56 1.35
N MET A 100 -9.12 13.13 0.81
CA MET A 100 -7.83 13.19 1.51
C MET A 100 -7.94 14.00 2.83
N VAL A 101 -8.60 15.16 2.78
CA VAL A 101 -8.84 16.02 3.96
C VAL A 101 -9.76 15.32 4.97
N GLN A 102 -10.82 14.64 4.51
CA GLN A 102 -11.74 13.90 5.38
C GLN A 102 -11.03 12.73 6.09
N ALA A 103 -10.19 11.97 5.39
CA ALA A 103 -9.40 10.90 5.99
C ALA A 103 -8.44 11.43 7.08
N LYS A 104 -7.76 12.55 6.81
CA LYS A 104 -6.92 13.23 7.81
C LYS A 104 -7.74 13.73 9.01
N GLN A 105 -8.90 14.36 8.78
CA GLN A 105 -9.78 14.82 9.85
C GLN A 105 -10.25 13.66 10.74
N LEU A 106 -10.68 12.54 10.14
CA LEU A 106 -11.09 11.34 10.88
C LEU A 106 -9.93 10.74 11.69
N PHE A 107 -8.69 10.82 11.20
CA PHE A 107 -7.51 10.44 11.96
C PHE A 107 -7.20 11.40 13.12
N ASP A 108 -7.25 12.71 12.89
CA ASP A 108 -7.04 13.74 13.92
C ASP A 108 -8.12 13.72 15.03
N GLU A 109 -9.36 13.39 14.68
CA GLU A 109 -10.48 13.15 15.60
C GLU A 109 -10.36 11.81 16.35
N GLY A 110 -9.31 11.01 16.09
CA GLY A 110 -9.12 9.68 16.66
C GLY A 110 -10.16 8.64 16.20
N ARG A 111 -10.93 8.91 15.14
CA ARG A 111 -11.99 8.05 14.61
C ARG A 111 -11.48 6.96 13.67
N ALA A 112 -10.28 7.13 13.12
CA ALA A 112 -9.57 6.11 12.37
C ALA A 112 -9.14 4.92 13.25
N VAL A 113 -8.72 3.84 12.59
CA VAL A 113 -8.07 2.67 13.19
C VAL A 113 -6.72 2.47 12.48
N PRO A 114 -5.63 3.13 12.92
CA PRO A 114 -4.35 3.05 12.24
C PRO A 114 -3.51 1.84 12.67
N VAL A 115 -3.01 1.07 11.70
CA VAL A 115 -1.81 0.26 11.88
C VAL A 115 -0.66 1.20 12.24
N SER A 116 0.16 0.83 13.22
CA SER A 116 1.35 1.61 13.59
C SER A 116 2.55 0.68 13.66
N ASP A 117 3.57 0.96 12.84
CA ASP A 117 4.74 0.10 12.65
C ASP A 117 6.04 0.90 12.45
N VAL A 118 7.14 0.16 12.31
CA VAL A 118 8.39 0.69 11.77
C VAL A 118 8.67 0.06 10.42
N GLY A 119 8.55 0.87 9.37
CA GLY A 119 8.86 0.46 8.01
C GLY A 119 10.36 0.32 7.81
N LEU A 120 10.74 -0.62 6.93
CA LEU A 120 12.11 -0.67 6.39
C LEU A 120 12.41 0.47 5.41
N ILE A 121 11.37 1.01 4.78
CA ILE A 121 11.49 1.84 3.56
C ILE A 121 10.55 3.03 3.66
N SER A 122 11.17 4.16 3.83
CA SER A 122 10.86 5.44 3.21
C SER A 122 12.21 6.14 3.31
N THR A 123 12.79 6.71 2.25
CA THR A 123 12.21 7.33 1.06
C THR A 123 12.15 6.48 -0.21
N GLN A 124 11.38 6.97 -1.17
CA GLN A 124 11.22 6.44 -2.53
C GLN A 124 12.47 6.56 -3.43
N GLU A 125 13.60 7.10 -2.92
CA GLU A 125 14.83 7.33 -3.68
C GLU A 125 16.09 6.99 -2.86
N ASP A 126 16.17 7.44 -1.60
CA ASP A 126 17.28 7.12 -0.71
C ASP A 126 16.92 6.04 0.32
N VAL A 127 17.89 5.18 0.64
CA VAL A 127 17.89 4.35 1.86
C VAL A 127 18.05 5.31 3.05
N ILE A 128 16.95 5.85 3.59
CA ILE A 128 17.04 6.60 4.86
C ILE A 128 17.58 5.63 5.90
N ARG A 129 18.77 5.93 6.42
CA ARG A 129 19.43 5.12 7.45
C ARG A 129 18.84 5.36 8.86
N GLN A 130 17.53 5.57 8.94
CA GLN A 130 16.79 5.85 10.17
C GLN A 130 15.45 5.11 10.12
N PRO A 131 14.94 4.63 11.27
CA PRO A 131 13.61 4.04 11.33
C PRO A 131 12.55 5.05 10.87
N MET A 132 11.79 4.68 9.84
CA MET A 132 10.56 5.37 9.45
C MET A 132 9.43 4.87 10.35
N LEU A 133 8.81 5.80 11.07
CA LEU A 133 7.63 5.56 11.88
C LEU A 133 6.41 5.81 11.00
N ASN A 134 5.51 4.83 10.88
CA ASN A 134 4.28 5.00 10.12
C ASN A 134 3.05 4.84 11.01
N HIS A 135 2.00 5.58 10.66
CA HIS A 135 0.61 5.20 10.93
C HIS A 135 -0.13 5.08 9.60
N ILE A 136 -0.83 3.96 9.39
CA ILE A 136 -1.52 3.66 8.14
C ILE A 136 -2.98 3.32 8.45
N ALA A 137 -3.90 4.14 7.94
CA ALA A 137 -5.34 3.97 8.14
C ALA A 137 -6.06 3.84 6.80
N GLY A 138 -6.89 2.80 6.67
CA GLY A 138 -7.80 2.62 5.54
C GLY A 138 -9.18 3.20 5.82
N PHE A 139 -9.78 3.78 4.78
CA PHE A 139 -11.16 4.27 4.79
C PHE A 139 -11.86 3.89 3.48
N GLU A 140 -13.18 3.67 3.49
CA GLU A 140 -13.93 3.37 2.25
C GLU A 140 -15.40 3.80 2.29
N ASN A 141 -15.97 4.04 1.11
CA ASN A 141 -17.41 4.00 0.84
C ASN A 141 -17.67 3.31 -0.53
N GLU A 142 -18.86 3.50 -1.11
CA GLU A 142 -19.26 2.90 -2.38
C GLU A 142 -18.59 3.46 -3.64
N VAL A 143 -17.91 4.62 -3.58
CA VAL A 143 -17.23 5.24 -4.73
C VAL A 143 -15.71 5.40 -4.56
N ALA A 144 -15.22 5.42 -3.31
CA ALA A 144 -13.85 5.75 -3.01
C ALA A 144 -13.26 4.85 -1.92
N ARG A 145 -11.98 4.52 -2.08
CA ARG A 145 -11.12 4.01 -1.02
C ARG A 145 -10.03 5.03 -0.74
N VAL A 146 -9.69 5.22 0.52
CA VAL A 146 -8.71 6.20 0.94
C VAL A 146 -7.73 5.55 1.89
N TYR A 147 -6.45 5.69 1.61
CA TYR A 147 -5.37 5.34 2.53
C TYR A 147 -4.76 6.63 3.03
N LEU A 148 -4.65 6.78 4.34
CA LEU A 148 -3.88 7.84 4.98
C LEU A 148 -2.59 7.24 5.54
N LEU A 149 -1.46 7.82 5.15
CA LEU A 149 -0.12 7.45 5.55
C LEU A 149 0.49 8.64 6.32
N VAL A 150 0.63 8.48 7.63
CA VAL A 150 1.20 9.51 8.52
C VAL A 150 2.59 9.06 8.91
N GLN A 151 3.61 9.80 8.48
CA GLN A 151 5.01 9.36 8.48
C GLN A 151 5.96 10.38 9.08
N LYS A 152 7.02 9.87 9.72
CA LYS A 152 8.22 10.65 10.05
C LYS A 152 9.43 9.75 10.28
N THR A 153 10.64 10.24 10.03
CA THR A 153 11.86 9.59 10.55
C THR A 153 11.95 9.74 12.07
N ALA A 154 12.77 8.93 12.73
CA ALA A 154 13.06 9.11 14.16
C ALA A 154 13.80 10.42 14.50
N ALA A 155 14.40 11.13 13.53
CA ALA A 155 14.97 12.46 13.75
C ALA A 155 13.97 13.61 13.51
N ASP A 156 12.86 13.35 12.81
CA ASP A 156 11.88 14.38 12.46
C ASP A 156 11.06 14.85 13.65
N ARG A 157 10.84 16.17 13.70
CA ARG A 157 10.03 16.82 14.73
C ARG A 157 8.53 16.81 14.43
N ALA A 158 8.15 16.75 13.17
CA ALA A 158 6.77 16.85 12.69
C ALA A 158 6.37 15.59 11.92
N TRP A 159 5.08 15.29 11.92
CA TRP A 159 4.49 14.23 11.11
C TRP A 159 4.10 14.78 9.74
N SER A 160 4.51 14.09 8.68
CA SER A 160 4.04 14.30 7.31
C SER A 160 2.79 13.47 7.06
N TYR A 161 1.87 13.98 6.24
CA TYR A 161 0.63 13.30 5.89
C TYR A 161 0.58 13.10 4.39
N TYR A 162 0.43 11.86 3.95
CA TYR A 162 0.22 11.49 2.55
C TYR A 162 -1.09 10.72 2.44
N SER A 163 -1.73 10.76 1.26
CA SER A 163 -2.92 9.97 1.01
C SER A 163 -2.98 9.43 -0.40
N ILE A 164 -3.55 8.23 -0.53
CA ILE A 164 -3.93 7.59 -1.78
C ILE A 164 -5.46 7.53 -1.79
N VAL A 165 -6.11 8.13 -2.78
CA VAL A 165 -7.55 8.01 -3.02
C VAL A 165 -7.75 7.20 -4.31
N GLN A 166 -8.39 6.05 -4.19
CA GLN A 166 -8.77 5.24 -5.34
C GLN A 166 -10.21 5.56 -5.74
N ASP A 167 -10.39 6.03 -6.98
CA ASP A 167 -11.69 6.20 -7.61
C ASP A 167 -12.19 4.84 -8.09
N MET A 168 -13.08 4.23 -7.30
CA MET A 168 -13.68 2.92 -7.55
C MET A 168 -14.82 2.97 -8.59
N THR A 169 -15.15 4.14 -9.13
CA THR A 169 -16.18 4.30 -10.17
C THR A 169 -15.61 4.06 -11.58
N LEU A 170 -14.29 4.00 -11.70
CA LEU A 170 -13.56 3.67 -12.92
C LEU A 170 -13.15 2.19 -12.94
N ASN A 171 -13.01 1.61 -14.13
CA ASN A 171 -12.54 0.23 -14.31
C ASN A 171 -11.42 0.20 -15.38
N PRO A 172 -10.15 -0.09 -15.00
CA PRO A 172 -9.67 -0.22 -13.61
C PRO A 172 -9.83 1.09 -12.80
N PRO A 173 -9.85 1.03 -11.46
CA PRO A 173 -9.85 2.21 -10.61
C PRO A 173 -8.69 3.15 -10.90
N LEU A 174 -8.83 4.43 -10.54
CA LEU A 174 -7.80 5.45 -10.73
C LEU A 174 -7.31 5.97 -9.37
N ASP A 175 -6.02 5.83 -9.11
CA ASP A 175 -5.37 6.24 -7.86
C ASP A 175 -4.81 7.66 -7.96
N TYR A 176 -5.27 8.52 -7.06
CA TYR A 176 -4.76 9.86 -6.86
C TYR A 176 -3.89 9.87 -5.60
N PHE A 177 -2.68 10.40 -5.74
CA PHE A 177 -1.68 10.44 -4.68
C PHE A 177 -1.40 11.89 -4.31
N GLY A 178 -1.30 12.20 -3.02
CA GLY A 178 -1.00 13.56 -2.59
C GLY A 178 -0.45 13.71 -1.19
N GLN A 179 0.35 14.76 -1.00
CA GLN A 179 0.81 15.25 0.29
C GLN A 179 -0.21 16.25 0.84
N ILE A 180 -0.59 16.11 2.11
CA ILE A 180 -1.55 16.97 2.79
C ILE A 180 -0.78 17.96 3.67
N HIS A 181 -0.81 19.24 3.28
CA HIS A 181 -0.26 20.35 4.05
C HIS A 181 -1.33 20.95 4.99
N ALA A 182 -0.96 22.00 5.73
CA ALA A 182 -1.87 22.66 6.67
C ALA A 182 -2.97 23.49 5.98
N ASP A 183 -2.70 23.95 4.75
CA ASP A 183 -3.49 24.90 3.98
C ASP A 183 -3.96 24.35 2.62
N HIS A 184 -3.32 23.31 2.08
CA HIS A 184 -3.66 22.72 0.79
C HIS A 184 -3.29 21.22 0.68
N VAL A 185 -3.81 20.56 -0.35
CA VAL A 185 -3.37 19.23 -0.80
C VAL A 185 -2.58 19.39 -2.09
N ARG A 186 -1.37 18.86 -2.13
CA ARG A 186 -0.53 18.79 -3.34
C ARG A 186 -0.61 17.37 -3.90
N PHE A 187 -0.97 17.23 -5.18
CA PHE A 187 -0.86 15.91 -5.84
C PHE A 187 0.61 15.62 -6.18
N GLU A 188 1.05 14.39 -5.95
CA GLU A 188 2.42 13.93 -6.19
C GLU A 188 2.35 12.52 -6.78
N ALA A 189 2.91 12.31 -7.97
CA ALA A 189 2.79 11.07 -8.72
C ALA A 189 4.14 10.43 -9.07
N GLN A 190 5.17 11.18 -9.48
CA GLN A 190 6.46 10.57 -9.85
C GLN A 190 7.10 9.81 -8.68
N SER A 191 7.09 10.40 -7.49
CA SER A 191 7.66 9.83 -6.27
C SER A 191 6.90 8.57 -5.81
N CYS A 192 5.56 8.66 -5.77
CA CYS A 192 4.68 7.55 -5.43
C CYS A 192 4.69 6.42 -6.48
N SER A 193 4.84 6.72 -7.77
CA SER A 193 4.74 5.76 -8.88
C SER A 193 5.75 4.63 -8.78
N LYS A 194 6.94 4.94 -8.24
CA LYS A 194 8.05 4.00 -8.06
C LYS A 194 7.62 2.76 -7.26
N CYS A 195 6.80 2.97 -6.23
CA CYS A 195 6.32 1.91 -5.35
C CYS A 195 4.85 1.52 -5.59
N HIS A 196 4.01 2.44 -6.08
CA HIS A 196 2.55 2.29 -6.13
C HIS A 196 1.98 2.34 -7.55
N SER A 197 2.74 1.92 -8.56
CA SER A 197 2.33 1.93 -9.99
C SER A 197 1.04 1.15 -10.30
N SER A 198 0.62 0.26 -9.40
CA SER A 198 -0.64 -0.52 -9.46
C SER A 198 -1.46 -0.39 -8.16
N GLY A 199 -1.30 0.71 -7.42
CA GLY A 199 -2.08 1.02 -6.21
C GLY A 199 -1.36 0.84 -4.87
N PRO A 200 -2.11 0.91 -3.75
CA PRO A 200 -1.57 0.70 -2.41
C PRO A 200 -0.92 -0.69 -2.31
N LEU A 201 0.26 -0.74 -1.71
CA LEU A 201 0.96 -2.00 -1.44
C LEU A 201 0.71 -2.44 0.01
N ALA A 202 0.86 -3.74 0.24
CA ALA A 202 0.86 -4.34 1.56
C ALA A 202 2.00 -3.78 2.44
N ILE A 203 1.71 -3.63 3.73
CA ILE A 203 2.64 -3.17 4.76
C ILE A 203 3.54 -4.35 5.16
N HIS A 204 4.84 -4.24 4.91
CA HIS A 204 5.81 -5.25 5.34
C HIS A 204 6.69 -4.67 6.46
N PRO A 205 6.35 -4.91 7.75
CA PRO A 205 7.05 -4.31 8.87
C PRO A 205 8.49 -4.83 8.97
N ASN A 206 9.41 -3.98 9.42
CA ASN A 206 10.81 -4.38 9.61
C ASN A 206 10.95 -5.46 10.71
N ARG A 207 10.34 -5.20 11.87
CA ARG A 207 10.35 -6.12 13.00
C ARG A 207 8.94 -6.30 13.55
N ALA A 208 8.57 -7.55 13.82
CA ALA A 208 7.27 -7.90 14.38
C ALA A 208 7.04 -7.30 15.78
N ASP A 209 8.10 -7.14 16.59
CA ASP A 209 8.03 -6.53 17.91
C ASP A 209 7.86 -4.99 17.87
N LEU A 210 8.02 -4.37 16.69
CA LEU A 210 7.80 -2.95 16.43
C LEU A 210 6.51 -2.69 15.61
N VAL A 211 5.51 -3.56 15.78
CA VAL A 211 4.12 -3.31 15.37
C VAL A 211 3.26 -3.21 16.63
N LEU A 212 2.36 -2.22 16.70
CA LEU A 212 1.46 -2.08 17.85
C LEU A 212 0.38 -3.17 17.89
N ASP A 213 -0.21 -3.47 16.74
CA ASP A 213 -1.24 -4.52 16.55
C ASP A 213 -0.96 -5.27 15.24
N ALA A 214 -0.43 -6.49 15.37
CA ALA A 214 -0.08 -7.35 14.23
C ALA A 214 -1.32 -7.91 13.51
N LYS A 215 -2.42 -8.15 14.23
CA LYS A 215 -3.68 -8.65 13.66
C LYS A 215 -4.36 -7.57 12.81
N LEU A 216 -4.35 -6.33 13.28
CA LEU A 216 -4.83 -5.18 12.49
C LEU A 216 -4.01 -5.00 11.22
N ALA A 217 -2.68 -5.12 11.32
CA ALA A 217 -1.79 -5.03 10.16
C ALA A 217 -2.10 -6.14 9.14
N ALA A 218 -2.24 -7.39 9.59
CA ALA A 218 -2.58 -8.52 8.75
C ALA A 218 -3.94 -8.34 8.05
N ALA A 219 -4.97 -7.91 8.79
CA ALA A 219 -6.30 -7.65 8.24
C ALA A 219 -6.32 -6.48 7.23
N LEU A 220 -5.57 -5.40 7.47
CA LEU A 220 -5.43 -4.29 6.51
C LEU A 220 -4.69 -4.75 5.24
N ASN A 221 -3.65 -5.56 5.37
CA ASN A 221 -2.94 -6.14 4.23
C ASN A 221 -3.81 -7.09 3.40
N GLN A 222 -4.59 -7.95 4.04
CA GLN A 222 -5.55 -8.82 3.35
C GLN A 222 -6.58 -7.99 2.58
N HIS A 223 -7.09 -6.92 3.20
CA HIS A 223 -7.99 -5.99 2.53
C HIS A 223 -7.33 -5.34 1.31
N ILE A 224 -6.10 -4.83 1.41
CA ILE A 224 -5.35 -4.24 0.27
C ILE A 224 -5.09 -5.29 -0.83
N ALA A 225 -4.66 -6.50 -0.45
CA ALA A 225 -4.36 -7.58 -1.39
C ALA A 225 -5.60 -8.11 -2.14
N SER A 226 -6.81 -7.91 -1.60
CA SER A 226 -8.08 -8.31 -2.23
C SER A 226 -8.53 -7.40 -3.39
N GLN A 227 -7.83 -6.29 -3.63
CA GLN A 227 -8.31 -5.22 -4.50
C GLN A 227 -8.02 -5.45 -5.98
N PRO A 228 -8.89 -4.96 -6.88
CA PRO A 228 -8.56 -4.91 -8.30
C PRO A 228 -7.37 -3.99 -8.53
N ARG A 229 -6.57 -4.30 -9.55
CA ARG A 229 -5.52 -3.40 -10.01
C ARG A 229 -6.10 -2.08 -10.47
N SER A 230 -5.44 -1.03 -10.06
CA SER A 230 -5.73 0.35 -10.41
C SER A 230 -4.71 0.89 -11.40
N ARG A 231 -4.98 2.09 -11.93
CA ARG A 231 -4.05 2.92 -12.69
C ARG A 231 -3.68 4.14 -11.87
N MET A 232 -2.49 4.68 -12.08
CA MET A 232 -2.07 5.92 -11.44
C MET A 232 -2.53 7.16 -12.21
N TYR A 233 -3.05 8.15 -11.50
CA TYR A 233 -3.20 9.52 -12.00
C TYR A 233 -1.88 10.29 -11.89
N PHE A 234 -1.52 11.01 -12.96
CA PHE A 234 -0.38 11.92 -13.00
C PHE A 234 -0.89 13.33 -13.32
N PRO A 235 -0.67 14.34 -12.47
CA PRO A 235 -1.03 15.72 -12.79
C PRO A 235 -0.08 16.30 -13.84
N ASP A 236 -0.54 17.29 -14.60
CA ASP A 236 0.23 17.91 -15.70
C ASP A 236 1.63 18.42 -15.29
N TYR A 237 1.79 18.81 -14.02
CA TYR A 237 3.04 19.32 -13.45
C TYR A 237 3.95 18.24 -12.85
N ASP A 238 3.48 16.99 -12.73
CA ASP A 238 4.26 15.84 -12.27
C ASP A 238 3.94 14.61 -13.15
N PRO A 239 4.30 14.68 -14.46
CA PRO A 239 3.94 13.67 -15.46
C PRO A 239 4.65 12.33 -15.21
N PRO A 240 4.25 11.23 -15.88
CA PRO A 240 4.90 9.93 -15.72
C PRO A 240 6.43 10.01 -15.90
N PRO A 241 7.23 9.43 -14.99
CA PRO A 241 8.67 9.41 -15.15
C PRO A 241 9.06 8.50 -16.34
N PRO A 242 10.22 8.72 -16.98
CA PRO A 242 10.74 7.78 -17.98
C PRO A 242 10.88 6.38 -17.37
N LEU A 243 10.15 5.40 -17.92
CA LEU A 243 10.08 4.06 -17.35
C LEU A 243 11.44 3.32 -17.43
N GLY A 244 12.17 3.50 -18.52
CA GLY A 244 13.42 2.80 -18.84
C GLY A 244 13.20 1.45 -19.56
N GLU A 245 14.21 0.58 -19.52
CA GLU A 245 14.14 -0.79 -20.02
C GLU A 245 13.04 -1.59 -19.28
N LEU A 246 12.34 -2.48 -20.00
CA LEU A 246 11.39 -3.44 -19.45
C LEU A 246 12.16 -4.65 -18.87
N LEU A 247 11.74 -5.13 -17.70
CA LEU A 247 12.25 -6.34 -17.08
C LEU A 247 11.72 -7.58 -17.81
N LYS A 248 12.57 -8.19 -18.66
CA LYS A 248 12.21 -9.31 -19.55
C LYS A 248 12.73 -10.67 -19.10
N LEU A 249 13.13 -10.82 -17.84
CA LEU A 249 13.65 -12.07 -17.32
C LEU A 249 12.50 -13.08 -17.18
N ASP A 250 12.68 -14.32 -17.66
CA ASP A 250 11.59 -15.30 -17.81
C ASP A 250 10.83 -15.53 -16.49
N PHE A 251 11.56 -15.62 -15.36
CA PHE A 251 10.96 -15.79 -14.04
C PHE A 251 10.11 -14.58 -13.61
N CYS A 252 10.50 -13.35 -13.96
CA CYS A 252 9.69 -12.14 -13.70
C CYS A 252 8.49 -12.04 -14.64
N ALA A 253 8.69 -12.32 -15.93
CA ALA A 253 7.70 -12.14 -16.98
C ALA A 253 6.44 -12.99 -16.76
N SER A 254 6.56 -14.13 -16.06
CA SER A 254 5.42 -14.96 -15.63
C SER A 254 4.29 -14.17 -14.92
N CYS A 255 4.65 -13.20 -14.07
CA CYS A 255 3.70 -12.31 -13.39
C CYS A 255 3.67 -10.90 -14.00
N HIS A 256 4.78 -10.47 -14.61
CA HIS A 256 5.05 -9.09 -15.02
C HIS A 256 5.15 -8.89 -16.55
N ALA A 257 4.50 -9.74 -17.34
CA ALA A 257 4.20 -9.43 -18.74
C ALA A 257 3.15 -8.29 -18.86
N ASP A 258 2.96 -7.75 -20.06
CA ASP A 258 1.95 -6.72 -20.35
C ASP A 258 0.51 -7.19 -20.05
N ASP A 259 0.25 -8.48 -20.29
CA ASP A 259 -1.00 -9.18 -19.95
C ASP A 259 -0.91 -10.00 -18.64
N GLY A 260 0.22 -9.95 -17.94
CA GLY A 260 0.45 -10.65 -16.68
C GLY A 260 -0.30 -10.04 -15.49
N ASP A 261 -0.65 -10.87 -14.51
CA ASP A 261 -1.48 -10.51 -13.36
C ASP A 261 -0.93 -9.37 -12.50
N ARG A 262 0.39 -9.12 -12.49
CA ARG A 262 1.01 -7.99 -11.75
C ARG A 262 1.45 -6.84 -12.65
N GLY A 263 1.56 -7.07 -13.96
CA GLY A 263 1.88 -6.06 -14.97
C GLY A 263 3.37 -5.68 -15.06
N PRO A 264 3.75 -4.92 -16.10
CA PRO A 264 5.13 -4.74 -16.48
C PRO A 264 5.97 -3.96 -15.46
N LEU A 265 7.19 -4.45 -15.22
CA LEU A 265 8.20 -3.81 -14.40
C LEU A 265 9.28 -3.17 -15.27
N TYR A 266 9.71 -1.96 -14.92
CA TYR A 266 10.71 -1.19 -15.66
C TYR A 266 11.82 -0.68 -14.73
N GLN A 267 12.91 -0.14 -15.27
CA GLN A 267 14.04 0.38 -14.48
C GLN A 267 13.62 1.41 -13.41
N VAL A 268 12.55 2.19 -13.63
CA VAL A 268 12.02 3.12 -12.61
C VAL A 268 11.56 2.41 -11.31
N HIS A 269 11.25 1.11 -11.37
CA HIS A 269 10.92 0.26 -10.22
C HIS A 269 12.15 -0.46 -9.62
N ALA A 270 13.39 -0.18 -10.07
CA ALA A 270 14.59 -0.93 -9.67
C ALA A 270 14.83 -0.97 -8.15
N HIS A 271 14.54 0.11 -7.42
CA HIS A 271 14.66 0.13 -5.96
C HIS A 271 13.68 -0.84 -5.27
N PRO A 272 12.35 -0.76 -5.46
CA PRO A 272 11.42 -1.72 -4.88
C PRO A 272 11.66 -3.16 -5.38
N ILE A 273 12.14 -3.38 -6.60
CA ILE A 273 12.54 -4.74 -7.05
C ILE A 273 13.67 -5.28 -6.17
N ARG A 274 14.75 -4.51 -5.96
CA ARG A 274 15.90 -4.92 -5.11
C ARG A 274 15.45 -5.30 -3.70
N VAL A 275 14.55 -4.50 -3.13
CA VAL A 275 13.95 -4.77 -1.82
C VAL A 275 13.11 -6.04 -1.85
N MET A 276 12.05 -6.08 -2.66
CA MET A 276 11.03 -7.12 -2.55
C MET A 276 11.61 -8.51 -2.83
N VAL A 277 12.63 -8.59 -3.68
CA VAL A 277 13.38 -9.83 -3.92
C VAL A 277 14.34 -10.15 -2.77
N ASP A 278 15.15 -9.19 -2.28
CA ASP A 278 16.09 -9.48 -1.19
C ASP A 278 15.38 -9.89 0.12
N PHE A 279 14.22 -9.31 0.42
CA PHE A 279 13.39 -9.71 1.57
C PHE A 279 12.52 -10.94 1.31
N GLY A 280 12.54 -11.52 0.11
CA GLY A 280 11.83 -12.76 -0.23
C GLY A 280 10.31 -12.61 -0.34
N PHE A 281 9.82 -11.40 -0.63
CA PHE A 281 8.40 -11.14 -0.95
C PHE A 281 8.09 -11.31 -2.45
N MET A 282 9.10 -11.29 -3.31
CA MET A 282 8.98 -11.54 -4.73
C MET A 282 10.09 -12.50 -5.24
N PRO A 283 9.77 -13.47 -6.11
CA PRO A 283 8.42 -13.90 -6.47
C PRO A 283 7.71 -14.60 -5.29
N PRO A 284 6.37 -14.67 -5.28
CA PRO A 284 5.61 -15.16 -4.13
C PRO A 284 5.73 -16.68 -3.91
N ASP A 285 5.93 -17.46 -4.97
CA ASP A 285 5.87 -18.93 -4.91
C ASP A 285 7.18 -19.58 -4.41
N ARG A 286 8.32 -18.92 -4.65
CA ARG A 286 9.65 -19.35 -4.19
C ARG A 286 10.64 -18.20 -4.22
N ARG A 287 11.78 -18.36 -3.55
CA ARG A 287 12.94 -17.50 -3.74
C ARG A 287 13.58 -17.75 -5.10
N LEU A 288 14.24 -16.71 -5.63
CA LEU A 288 15.14 -16.84 -6.77
C LEU A 288 16.35 -17.70 -6.41
N ASP A 289 16.87 -18.45 -7.38
CA ASP A 289 18.16 -19.13 -7.24
C ASP A 289 19.34 -18.18 -7.52
N ALA A 290 20.56 -18.70 -7.42
CA ALA A 290 21.77 -17.89 -7.55
C ALA A 290 21.98 -17.33 -8.97
N ASP A 291 21.55 -18.06 -10.01
CA ASP A 291 21.72 -17.65 -11.40
C ASP A 291 20.65 -16.61 -11.78
N GLU A 292 19.41 -16.80 -11.32
CA GLU A 292 18.32 -15.81 -11.44
C GLU A 292 18.64 -14.50 -10.71
N VAL A 293 19.23 -14.58 -9.50
CA VAL A 293 19.71 -13.39 -8.77
C VAL A 293 20.85 -12.69 -9.53
N ALA A 294 21.76 -13.44 -10.16
CA ALA A 294 22.85 -12.87 -10.94
C ALA A 294 22.34 -12.17 -12.21
N GLU A 295 21.37 -12.77 -12.91
CA GLU A 295 20.70 -12.16 -14.07
C GLU A 295 19.94 -10.89 -13.68
N LEU A 296 19.21 -10.92 -12.56
CA LEU A 296 18.51 -9.75 -12.03
C LEU A 296 19.47 -8.60 -11.69
N LYS A 297 20.60 -8.89 -11.04
CA LYS A 297 21.65 -7.88 -10.78
C LYS A 297 22.17 -7.28 -12.08
N ALA A 298 22.52 -8.12 -13.06
CA ALA A 298 23.04 -7.69 -14.35
C ALA A 298 22.04 -6.88 -15.19
N TRP A 299 20.74 -6.97 -14.91
CA TRP A 299 19.71 -6.06 -15.45
C TRP A 299 19.60 -4.77 -14.62
N LEU A 300 19.52 -4.87 -13.29
CA LEU A 300 19.39 -3.73 -12.37
C LEU A 300 20.62 -2.80 -12.30
N GLU A 301 21.74 -3.20 -12.90
CA GLU A 301 22.97 -2.40 -13.02
C GLU A 301 23.10 -1.68 -14.37
N ARG A 302 22.21 -1.97 -15.34
CA ARG A 302 22.12 -1.23 -16.60
C ARG A 302 21.55 0.16 -16.32
N LYS A 303 22.20 1.17 -16.88
CA LYS A 303 21.76 2.58 -16.86
C LYS A 303 21.00 2.89 -18.13
#